data_AF-A0A947SYF0-F1
#
_entry.id   AF-A0A947SYF0-F1
#
_cell.length_a   1.000
_cell.length_b   1.000
_cell.length_c   1.000
_cell.angle_alpha   90.00
_cell.angle_beta   90.00
_cell.angle_gamma   90.00
#
_symmetry.space_group_name_H-M   'P 1'
#
loop_
_entity.id
_entity.type
_entity.pdbx_description
1 polymer ?
#
loop_
_entity_poly.entity_id
_entity_poly.type
_entity_poly.pdbx_seq_one_letter_code
_entity_poly.pdbx_strand_id
1 'polypeptide(L)' 'MHTADMLIYVHPELESQSRMDLERKMMGRIGVDCAEFEHKPHPHSLLVRYDPEEVESIELLHMVRDIDPKAAMVGM' A
#
# COMPACT_ATOMS: atom_id res chain seq x y z
N MET A 1 8.82 -15.72 -9.62
CA MET A 1 8.11 -14.80 -8.70
C MET A 1 9.11 -13.73 -8.36
N HIS A 2 9.01 -12.60 -9.05
CA HIS A 2 9.89 -11.45 -8.87
C HIS A 2 9.12 -10.42 -8.05
N THR A 3 8.83 -10.73 -6.78
CA THR A 3 8.12 -9.77 -5.95
C THR A 3 9.05 -8.64 -5.49
N ALA A 4 8.56 -7.42 -5.57
CA ALA A 4 9.15 -6.21 -5.04
C ALA A 4 8.38 -5.77 -3.80
N ASP A 5 9.10 -5.33 -2.77
CA ASP A 5 8.51 -4.70 -1.59
C ASP A 5 8.44 -3.18 -1.82
N MET A 6 7.28 -2.58 -1.60
CA MET A 6 7.07 -1.14 -1.63
C MET A 6 6.62 -0.65 -0.27
N LEU A 7 7.21 0.46 0.17
CA LEU A 7 6.81 1.15 1.38
C LEU A 7 6.05 2.43 1.03
N ILE A 8 4.79 2.51 1.45
CA ILE A 8 3.93 3.68 1.25
C ILE A 8 3.58 4.27 2.62
N TYR A 9 3.85 5.55 2.84
CA TYR A 9 3.38 6.25 4.03
C TYR A 9 2.01 6.84 3.76
N VAL A 10 1.03 6.39 4.53
CA VAL A 10 -0.30 6.99 4.58
C VAL A 10 -0.35 8.09 5.64
N HIS A 11 -1.42 8.88 5.65
CA HIS A 11 -1.59 9.93 6.64
C HIS A 11 -1.79 9.34 8.05
N PRO A 12 -1.12 9.86 9.09
CA PRO A 12 -1.30 9.38 10.46
C PRO A 12 -2.72 9.59 11.00
N GLU A 13 -3.44 10.58 10.47
CA GLU A 13 -4.87 10.84 10.78
C GLU A 13 -5.83 10.00 9.93
N LEU A 14 -5.33 9.09 9.07
CA LEU A 14 -6.19 8.22 8.28
C LEU A 14 -7.00 7.32 9.22
N GLU A 15 -8.32 7.36 9.10
CA GLU A 15 -9.22 6.58 9.95
C GLU A 15 -8.98 5.07 9.79
N SER A 16 -9.16 4.32 10.87
CA SER A 16 -8.95 2.86 10.88
C SER A 16 -9.81 2.13 9.82
N GLN A 17 -10.99 2.67 9.51
CA GLN A 17 -11.87 2.11 8.48
C GLN A 17 -11.30 2.31 7.08
N SER A 18 -10.72 3.48 6.78
CA SER A 18 -10.04 3.76 5.52
C SER A 18 -8.77 2.90 5.35
N ARG A 19 -8.05 2.62 6.44
CA ARG A 19 -6.91 1.67 6.43
C ARG A 19 -7.36 0.27 6.03
N MET A 20 -8.39 -0.25 6.69
CA MET A 20 -8.94 -1.57 6.35
C MET A 20 -9.46 -1.65 4.91
N ASP A 21 -10.06 -0.57 4.40
CA ASP A 21 -10.50 -0.52 2.99
C ASP A 21 -9.31 -0.61 2.03
N LEU A 22 -8.22 0.09 2.36
CA LEU A 22 -6.99 0.14 1.58
C LEU A 22 -6.27 -1.22 1.54
N GLU A 23 -6.16 -1.90 2.69
CA GLU A 23 -5.64 -3.29 2.76
C GLU A 23 -6.49 -4.24 1.90
N ARG A 24 -7.81 -4.17 2.01
CA ARG A 24 -8.72 -5.02 1.22
C ARG A 24 -8.60 -4.74 -0.27
N LYS A 25 -8.51 -3.47 -0.67
CA LYS A 25 -8.40 -3.05 -2.07
C LYS A 25 -7.06 -3.49 -2.68
N MET A 26 -5.99 -3.42 -1.89
CA MET A 26 -4.66 -3.92 -2.27
C MET A 26 -4.62 -5.44 -2.40
N MET A 27 -5.07 -6.18 -1.37
CA MET A 27 -5.12 -7.65 -1.41
C MET A 27 -6.05 -8.20 -2.49
N GLY A 28 -7.04 -7.42 -2.93
CA GLY A 28 -7.93 -7.80 -4.02
C GLY A 28 -7.34 -7.61 -5.42
N ARG A 29 -6.12 -7.06 -5.55
CA ARG A 29 -5.53 -6.74 -6.86
C ARG A 29 -4.60 -7.83 -7.36
N ILE A 30 -4.76 -8.15 -8.63
CA ILE A 30 -3.87 -9.09 -9.35
C ILE A 30 -2.47 -8.49 -9.39
N GLY A 31 -1.47 -9.29 -9.04
CA GLY A 31 -0.08 -8.86 -8.91
C GLY A 31 0.30 -8.36 -7.51
N VAL A 32 -0.63 -8.19 -6.57
CA VAL A 32 -0.30 -7.94 -5.16
C VAL A 32 -0.26 -9.27 -4.41
N ASP A 33 0.89 -9.59 -3.84
CA ASP A 33 1.10 -10.81 -3.04
C ASP A 33 0.69 -10.56 -1.59
N CYS A 34 1.05 -9.40 -1.03
CA CYS A 34 0.77 -9.05 0.36
C CYS A 34 0.64 -7.53 0.52
N ALA A 35 -0.29 -7.07 1.37
CA ALA A 35 -0.41 -5.66 1.73
C ALA A 35 -0.83 -5.54 3.19
N GLU A 36 0.07 -5.02 4.04
CA GLU A 36 -0.13 -4.94 5.48
C GLU A 36 0.41 -3.63 6.04
N PHE A 37 -0.29 -3.05 7.01
CA PHE A 37 0.22 -1.90 7.75
C PHE A 37 1.24 -2.32 8.81
N GLU A 38 2.31 -1.56 8.93
CA GLU A 38 3.35 -1.76 9.92
C GLU A 38 2.84 -1.32 11.30
N HIS A 39 2.67 -2.25 12.25
CA HIS A 39 2.03 -1.91 13.53
C HIS A 39 2.91 -1.08 14.48
N LYS A 40 4.25 -1.14 14.37
CA LYS A 40 5.23 -0.34 15.12
C LYS A 40 6.59 -0.32 14.40
N PRO A 41 7.35 0.79 14.41
CA PRO A 41 7.10 2.07 15.09
C PRO A 41 6.24 3.08 14.29
N HIS A 42 5.91 2.80 13.03
CA HIS A 42 5.15 3.71 12.17
C HIS A 42 3.80 3.08 11.74
N PRO A 43 2.70 3.28 12.51
CA PRO A 43 1.36 2.75 12.18
C PRO A 43 0.74 3.32 10.90
N HIS A 44 1.51 4.11 10.16
CA HIS A 44 1.16 4.75 8.92
C HIS A 44 2.02 4.25 7.75
N SER A 45 2.93 3.30 7.99
CA SER A 45 3.66 2.62 6.92
C SER A 45 2.81 1.46 6.42
N LEU A 46 2.52 1.44 5.13
CA LEU A 46 1.94 0.30 4.43
C LEU A 46 3.06 -0.41 3.66
N LEU A 47 3.29 -1.67 3.98
CA LEU A 47 4.17 -2.53 3.21
C LEU A 47 3.33 -3.27 2.18
N VAL A 48 3.65 -3.09 0.90
CA VAL A 48 2.99 -3.76 -0.22
C VAL A 48 4.02 -4.59 -0.97
N ARG A 49 3.85 -5.90 -0.95
CA ARG A 49 4.63 -6.83 -1.74
C ARG A 49 3.85 -7.13 -3.01
N TYR A 50 4.42 -6.78 -4.16
CA TYR A 50 3.77 -6.88 -5.46
C TYR A 50 4.73 -7.41 -6.51
N ASP A 51 4.22 -7.96 -7.59
CA ASP A 51 5.01 -8.40 -8.73
C ASP A 51 5.01 -7.28 -9.80
N PRO A 52 6.15 -6.61 -10.07
CA PRO A 52 6.25 -5.53 -11.04
C PRO A 52 6.08 -6.01 -12.48
N GLU A 53 6.08 -7.32 -12.75
CA GLU A 53 5.74 -7.87 -14.07
C GLU A 53 4.22 -7.89 -14.30
N GLU A 54 3.43 -7.97 -13.21
CA GLU A 54 1.96 -8.03 -13.25
C GLU A 54 1.28 -6.69 -12.91
N VAL A 55 1.88 -5.87 -12.04
CA VAL A 55 1.32 -4.58 -11.61
C VAL A 55 2.37 -3.50 -11.42
N GLU A 56 2.12 -2.30 -11.93
CA GLU A 56 3.03 -1.17 -11.78
C GLU A 56 2.93 -0.51 -10.40
N SER A 57 4.09 -0.13 -9.89
CA SER A 57 4.28 0.64 -8.65
C SER A 57 3.39 1.89 -8.59
N ILE A 58 3.28 2.60 -9.72
CA ILE A 58 2.53 3.85 -9.86
C ILE A 58 1.02 3.60 -9.78
N GLU A 59 0.56 2.50 -10.39
CA GLU A 59 -0.84 2.07 -10.33
C GLU A 59 -1.27 1.73 -8.90
N LEU A 60 -0.37 1.09 -8.12
CA LEU A 60 -0.58 0.84 -6.69
C LEU A 60 -0.66 2.14 -5.90
N LEU A 61 0.28 3.07 -6.12
CA LEU A 61 0.28 4.37 -5.45
C LEU A 61 -0.99 5.18 -5.78
N HIS A 62 -1.44 5.17 -7.03
CA HIS A 62 -2.66 5.87 -7.44
C HIS A 62 -3.90 5.34 -6.71
N MET A 63 -3.99 4.03 -6.49
CA MET A 63 -5.07 3.46 -5.68
C MET A 63 -4.99 3.86 -4.21
N VAL A 64 -3.80 3.89 -3.62
CA VAL A 64 -3.65 4.40 -2.25
C VAL A 64 -4.12 5.84 -2.19
N ARG A 65 -3.77 6.66 -3.20
CA ARG A 65 -4.16 8.07 -3.28
C ARG A 65 -5.65 8.31 -3.49
N ASP A 66 -6.38 7.34 -4.02
CA ASP A 66 -7.84 7.40 -4.13
C ASP A 66 -8.52 7.41 -2.75
N ILE A 67 -7.95 6.69 -1.77
CA ILE A 67 -8.45 6.63 -0.40
C ILE A 67 -7.77 7.69 0.48
N ASP A 68 -6.45 7.78 0.39
CA ASP A 68 -5.62 8.74 1.09
C ASP A 68 -4.83 9.61 0.11
N PRO A 69 -5.35 10.76 -0.33
CA PRO A 69 -4.69 11.61 -1.33
C PRO A 69 -3.32 12.14 -0.88
N LYS A 70 -3.06 12.09 0.43
CA LYS A 70 -1.79 12.49 1.04
C LYS A 70 -0.78 11.34 1.16
N ALA A 71 -1.13 10.14 0.70
CA ALA A 71 -0.22 9.01 0.69
C ALA A 71 1.00 9.32 -0.19
N ALA A 72 2.18 8.98 0.33
CA ALA A 72 3.46 9.18 -0.32
C ALA A 72 4.23 7.86 -0.36
N MET A 73 4.81 7.55 -1.51
CA MET A 73 5.76 6.44 -1.62
C MET A 73 7.09 6.86 -0.98
N VAL A 74 7.59 6.05 -0.04
CA VAL A 74 8.78 6.41 0.75
C VAL A 74 9.96 5.48 0.48
N GLY A 75 9.71 4.28 -0.05
CA GLY A 75 10.77 3.37 -0.47
C GLY A 75 10.32 2.37 -1.53
N MET A 76 11.28 1.99 -2.37
CA MET A 76 11.27 0.84 -3.29
C MET A 76 12.51 0.00 -3.02
#